data_AF-A0A0J7YNT3-F1
#
_entry.id   AF-A0A0J7YNT3-F1
#
_cell.length_a   1.000
_cell.length_b   1.000
_cell.length_c   1.000
_cell.angle_alpha   90.00
_cell.angle_beta   90.00
_cell.angle_gamma   90.00
#
_symmetry.space_group_name_H-M   'P 1'
#
loop_
_entity.id
_entity.type
_entity.pdbx_description
1 polymer ?
#
loop_
_entity_poly.entity_id
_entity_poly.type
_entity_poly.pdbx_seq_one_letter_code
_entity_poly.pdbx_strand_id
1 'polypeptide(L)'
;DAYQYQRIFDALIKLEADYDRRLKESQTQVGITVKWDIALNTHLLVYFQLSRRDGPELKVVIGDELVLRYPGDATRGPWESRGQVTQITVNEEIVLELKSKKDAPTDQTFGFSVDFVWKPTSFERMHMALKRFVLDEYSLTGYLFHLILGHDVES
;
A
#
# COMPACT_ATOMS: atom_id res chain seq x y z
N ASP A 1 2.27 10.80 -31.90
CA ASP A 1 1.05 9.96 -32.00
C ASP A 1 0.79 9.26 -30.66
N ALA A 2 -0.28 8.48 -30.53
CA ALA A 2 -0.62 7.80 -29.27
C ALA A 2 0.42 6.76 -28.83
N TYR A 3 1.10 6.09 -29.76
CA TYR A 3 2.19 5.16 -29.45
C TYR A 3 3.39 5.88 -28.85
N GLN A 4 3.74 7.05 -29.37
CA GLN A 4 4.77 7.91 -28.78
C GLN A 4 4.37 8.38 -27.38
N TYR A 5 3.12 8.81 -27.19
CA TYR A 5 2.58 9.21 -25.89
C TYR A 5 2.72 8.09 -24.86
N GLN A 6 2.23 6.88 -25.20
CA GLN A 6 2.36 5.71 -24.34
C GLN A 6 3.81 5.42 -23.98
N ARG A 7 4.72 5.36 -24.97
CA ARG A 7 6.13 5.00 -24.72
C ARG A 7 6.81 5.95 -23.73
N ILE A 8 6.50 7.25 -23.79
CA ILE A 8 7.04 8.24 -22.87
C ILE A 8 6.46 8.04 -21.47
N PHE A 9 5.13 8.00 -21.35
CA PHE A 9 4.49 7.90 -20.04
C PHE A 9 4.66 6.54 -19.36
N ASP A 10 4.71 5.44 -20.10
CA ASP A 10 4.98 4.11 -19.54
C ASP A 10 6.34 4.07 -18.82
N ALA A 11 7.37 4.71 -19.39
CA ALA A 11 8.69 4.78 -18.76
C ALA A 11 8.65 5.61 -17.46
N LEU A 12 7.92 6.74 -17.46
CA LEU A 12 7.78 7.60 -16.28
C LEU A 12 6.99 6.92 -15.16
N ILE A 13 5.86 6.28 -15.48
CA ILE A 13 5.03 5.53 -14.52
C ILE A 13 5.85 4.40 -13.90
N LYS A 14 6.65 3.69 -14.69
CA LYS A 14 7.52 2.62 -14.19
C LYS A 14 8.57 3.15 -13.21
N LEU A 15 9.23 4.27 -13.54
CA LEU A 15 10.23 4.87 -12.66
C LEU A 15 9.61 5.28 -11.33
N GLU A 16 8.42 5.88 -11.35
CA GLU A 16 7.69 6.25 -10.13
C GLU A 16 7.26 5.02 -9.32
N ALA A 17 6.76 3.97 -9.99
CA ALA A 17 6.36 2.72 -9.34
C ALA A 17 7.55 2.05 -8.63
N ASP A 18 8.71 2.00 -9.29
CA ASP A 18 9.93 1.43 -8.72
C ASP A 18 10.44 2.28 -7.54
N TYR A 19 10.32 3.60 -7.60
CA TYR A 19 10.66 4.50 -6.51
C TYR A 19 9.73 4.32 -5.31
N ASP A 20 8.42 4.36 -5.52
CA ASP A 20 7.39 4.19 -4.47
C ASP A 20 7.52 2.83 -3.79
N ARG A 21 7.77 1.76 -4.57
CA ARG A 21 8.02 0.42 -4.03
C ARG A 21 9.22 0.41 -3.10
N ARG A 22 10.36 0.94 -3.54
CA ARG A 22 11.59 0.98 -2.72
C ARG A 22 11.38 1.81 -1.47
N LEU A 23 10.71 2.95 -1.59
CA LEU A 23 10.40 3.80 -0.45
C LEU A 23 9.55 3.03 0.57
N LYS A 24 8.44 2.42 0.13
CA LYS A 24 7.51 1.71 1.03
C LYS A 24 8.14 0.46 1.66
N GLU A 25 8.88 -0.34 0.90
CA GLU A 25 9.56 -1.54 1.39
C GLU A 25 10.76 -1.22 2.31
N SER A 26 11.33 0.00 2.26
CA SER A 26 12.46 0.40 3.13
C SER A 26 12.05 0.83 4.55
N GLN A 27 10.75 0.96 4.82
CA GLN A 27 10.24 1.60 6.04
C GLN A 27 9.78 0.63 7.14
N THR A 28 10.42 -0.53 7.24
CA THR A 28 10.19 -1.43 8.38
C THR A 28 10.40 -0.69 9.71
N GLN A 29 9.38 -0.73 10.57
CA GLN A 29 9.45 -0.20 11.93
C GLN A 29 9.58 -1.36 12.91
N VAL A 30 10.59 -1.28 13.78
CA VAL A 30 10.92 -2.30 14.78
C VAL A 30 10.62 -1.79 16.18
N GLY A 31 10.55 -2.69 17.16
CA GLY A 31 10.30 -2.31 18.55
C GLY A 31 8.86 -1.87 18.78
N ILE A 32 7.93 -2.38 17.98
CA ILE A 32 6.51 -2.07 18.08
C ILE A 32 5.93 -2.76 19.32
N THR A 33 5.23 -1.96 20.13
CA THR A 33 4.40 -2.43 21.23
C THR A 33 2.97 -2.54 20.75
N VAL A 34 2.32 -3.67 21.04
CA VAL A 34 0.97 -3.99 20.56
C VAL A 34 0.01 -4.23 21.73
N LYS A 35 -1.27 -3.98 21.49
CA LYS A 35 -2.38 -4.50 22.30
C LYS A 35 -3.29 -5.31 21.39
N TRP A 36 -3.82 -6.41 21.93
CA TRP A 36 -4.68 -7.34 21.21
C TRP A 36 -6.14 -7.14 21.62
N ASP A 37 -7.05 -7.25 20.66
CA ASP A 37 -8.49 -7.32 20.89
C ASP A 37 -9.16 -8.23 19.86
N ILE A 38 -10.41 -8.63 20.09
CA ILE A 38 -11.19 -9.44 19.15
C ILE A 38 -12.40 -8.63 18.68
N ALA A 39 -12.47 -8.38 17.39
CA ALA A 39 -13.60 -7.70 16.77
C ALA A 39 -14.87 -8.58 16.84
N LEU A 40 -16.04 -7.95 16.65
CA LEU A 40 -17.34 -8.65 16.62
C LEU A 40 -17.42 -9.71 15.50
N ASN A 41 -16.68 -9.52 14.41
CA ASN A 41 -16.54 -10.49 13.31
C ASN A 41 -15.57 -11.64 13.64
N THR A 42 -15.03 -11.70 14.87
CA THR A 42 -14.06 -12.66 15.38
C THR A 42 -12.65 -12.57 14.80
N HIS A 43 -12.37 -11.51 14.02
CA HIS A 43 -11.02 -11.19 13.59
C HIS A 43 -10.20 -10.63 14.76
N LEU A 44 -8.89 -10.85 14.69
CA LEU A 44 -7.95 -10.35 15.70
C LEU A 44 -7.54 -8.92 15.32
N LEU A 45 -7.75 -8.00 16.25
CA LEU A 45 -7.34 -6.60 16.15
C LEU A 45 -6.02 -6.38 16.87
N VAL A 46 -5.17 -5.54 16.27
CA VAL A 46 -3.89 -5.13 16.85
C VAL A 46 -3.82 -3.62 16.89
N TYR A 47 -3.63 -3.09 18.09
CA TYR A 47 -3.46 -1.67 18.35
C TYR A 47 -1.99 -1.36 18.55
N PHE A 48 -1.45 -0.39 17.83
CA PHE A 48 -0.06 0.06 18.01
C PHE A 48 0.12 1.49 17.53
N GLN A 49 1.23 2.11 17.91
CA GLN A 49 1.67 3.39 17.36
C GLN A 49 3.01 3.19 16.65
N LEU A 50 3.22 3.93 15.56
CA LEU A 50 4.51 3.99 14.88
C LEU A 50 5.33 5.13 15.48
N SER A 51 6.63 4.91 15.64
CA SER A 51 7.54 5.99 16.04
C SER A 51 7.63 7.03 14.91
N ARG A 52 7.41 8.31 15.24
CA ARG A 52 7.69 9.40 14.32
C ARG A 52 9.19 9.42 14.03
N ARG A 53 9.59 9.21 12.77
CA ARG A 53 10.99 9.39 12.33
C ARG A 53 11.10 10.73 11.62
N ASP A 54 12.24 11.40 11.82
CA ASP A 54 12.61 12.59 11.06
C ASP A 54 12.94 12.18 9.61
N GLY A 55 11.95 12.26 8.72
CA GLY A 55 12.06 11.90 7.30
C GLY A 55 10.73 12.09 6.57
N PRO A 56 10.68 11.88 5.24
CA PRO A 56 9.41 11.89 4.51
C PRO A 56 8.49 10.81 5.09
N GLU A 57 7.53 11.24 5.90
CA GLU A 57 6.60 10.37 6.61
C GLU A 57 5.74 9.59 5.61
N LEU A 58 5.88 8.26 5.62
CA LEU A 58 4.89 7.40 5.00
C LEU A 58 3.67 7.44 5.91
N LYS A 59 2.69 8.25 5.50
CA LYS A 59 1.44 8.41 6.23
C LYS A 59 0.61 7.14 6.06
N VAL A 60 0.44 6.41 7.15
CA VAL A 60 -0.53 5.31 7.21
C VAL A 60 -1.94 5.88 7.06
N VAL A 61 -2.74 5.27 6.19
CA VAL A 61 -4.16 5.61 6.02
C VAL A 61 -5.05 4.38 6.22
N ILE A 62 -6.33 4.63 6.50
CA ILE A 62 -7.34 3.56 6.56
C ILE A 62 -7.37 2.85 5.20
N GLY A 63 -7.33 1.52 5.24
CA GLY A 63 -7.29 0.64 4.08
C GLY A 63 -5.88 0.17 3.69
N ASP A 64 -4.81 0.77 4.24
CA ASP A 64 -3.45 0.29 4.03
C ASP A 64 -3.28 -1.15 4.53
N GLU A 65 -2.43 -1.90 3.83
CA GLU A 65 -2.07 -3.25 4.22
C GLU A 65 -0.67 -3.24 4.86
N LEU A 66 -0.57 -3.86 6.03
CA LEU A 66 0.66 -3.97 6.81
C LEU A 66 0.93 -5.45 7.12
N VAL A 67 2.20 -5.79 7.32
CA VAL A 67 2.61 -7.09 7.86
C VAL A 67 3.11 -6.88 9.28
N LEU A 68 2.43 -7.46 10.25
CA LEU A 68 2.90 -7.52 11.62
C LEU A 68 3.75 -8.78 11.78
N ARG A 69 4.95 -8.62 12.36
CA ARG A 69 5.89 -9.72 12.58
C ARG A 69 6.31 -9.79 14.04
N TYR A 70 6.47 -11.00 14.52
CA TYR A 70 7.12 -11.34 15.78
C TYR A 70 8.31 -12.26 15.47
N PRO A 71 9.54 -11.91 15.88
CA PRO A 71 10.73 -12.69 15.53
C PRO A 71 10.78 -14.07 16.21
N GLY A 72 9.96 -14.31 17.24
CA GLY A 72 10.05 -15.49 18.08
C GLY A 72 10.77 -15.21 19.40
N ASP A 73 10.78 -16.20 20.28
CA ASP A 73 11.50 -16.19 21.56
C ASP A 73 12.12 -17.58 21.82
N ALA A 74 12.57 -17.84 23.06
CA ALA A 74 13.16 -19.13 23.43
C ALA A 74 12.17 -20.31 23.37
N THR A 75 10.87 -20.03 23.33
CA THR A 75 9.76 -20.99 23.42
C THR A 75 8.94 -21.10 22.14
N ARG A 76 8.93 -20.07 21.29
CA ARG A 76 8.18 -20.04 20.02
C ARG A 76 9.03 -19.59 18.84
N GLY A 77 8.72 -20.16 17.67
CA GLY A 77 9.28 -19.72 16.40
C GLY A 77 8.77 -18.34 15.96
N PRO A 78 9.32 -17.80 14.86
CA PRO A 78 8.86 -16.56 14.27
C PRO A 78 7.40 -16.68 13.80
N TRP A 79 6.69 -15.56 13.85
CA TRP A 79 5.31 -15.43 13.41
C TRP A 79 5.12 -14.16 12.57
N GLU A 80 4.25 -14.22 11.58
CA GLU A 80 3.83 -13.06 10.80
C GLU A 80 2.36 -13.17 10.39
N SER A 81 1.69 -12.03 10.25
CA SER A 81 0.37 -11.96 9.65
C SER A 81 0.16 -10.63 8.93
N ARG A 82 -0.50 -10.71 7.79
CA ARG A 82 -0.98 -9.53 7.05
C ARG A 82 -2.26 -9.02 7.70
N GLY A 83 -2.41 -7.71 7.76
CA GLY A 83 -3.65 -7.07 8.20
C GLY A 83 -3.97 -5.82 7.39
N GLN A 84 -5.18 -5.31 7.59
CA GLN A 84 -5.62 -4.05 7.00
C GLN A 84 -5.91 -3.02 8.10
N VAL A 85 -5.46 -1.78 7.88
CA VAL A 85 -5.74 -0.67 8.78
C VAL A 85 -7.22 -0.35 8.69
N THR A 86 -7.97 -0.58 9.76
CA THR A 86 -9.41 -0.32 9.82
C THR A 86 -9.74 1.00 10.50
N GLN A 87 -8.87 1.46 11.40
CA GLN A 87 -9.06 2.69 12.14
C GLN A 87 -7.71 3.32 12.51
N ILE A 88 -7.69 4.65 12.58
CA ILE A 88 -6.64 5.43 13.23
C ILE A 88 -7.34 6.29 14.29
N THR A 89 -6.95 6.12 15.55
CA THR A 89 -7.59 6.84 16.67
C THR A 89 -7.10 8.29 16.74
N VAL A 90 -7.79 9.10 17.55
CA VAL A 90 -7.40 10.50 17.81
C VAL A 90 -6.00 10.59 18.44
N ASN A 91 -5.57 9.55 19.15
CA ASN A 91 -4.24 9.47 19.75
C ASN A 91 -3.20 8.85 18.79
N GLU A 92 -3.47 8.78 17.49
CA GLU A 92 -2.59 8.19 16.47
C GLU A 92 -2.32 6.69 16.65
N GLU A 93 -3.12 5.99 17.45
CA GLU A 93 -3.07 4.53 17.55
C GLU A 93 -3.71 3.91 16.30
N ILE A 94 -2.95 3.08 15.60
CA ILE A 94 -3.37 2.34 14.42
C ILE A 94 -4.06 1.05 14.88
N VAL A 95 -5.22 0.77 14.31
CA VAL A 95 -5.93 -0.50 14.49
C VAL A 95 -5.79 -1.32 13.22
N LEU A 96 -5.11 -2.45 13.35
CA LEU A 96 -4.86 -3.40 12.27
C LEU A 96 -5.74 -4.63 12.49
N GLU A 97 -6.66 -4.90 11.56
CA GLU A 97 -7.41 -6.15 11.55
C GLU A 97 -6.61 -7.21 10.79
N LEU A 98 -6.26 -8.31 11.46
CA LEU A 98 -5.49 -9.38 10.85
C LEU A 98 -6.35 -10.25 9.93
N LYS A 99 -5.76 -10.64 8.79
CA LYS A 99 -6.37 -11.60 7.85
C LYS A 99 -6.39 -13.02 8.42
N SER A 100 -5.44 -13.36 9.29
CA SER A 100 -5.34 -14.66 9.95
C SER A 100 -4.94 -14.48 11.41
N LYS A 101 -5.67 -15.18 12.30
CA LYS A 101 -5.36 -15.28 13.74
C LYS A 101 -4.56 -16.53 14.10
N LYS A 102 -4.18 -17.35 13.10
CA LYS A 102 -3.48 -18.61 13.31
C LYS A 102 -2.15 -18.34 14.02
N ASP A 103 -1.94 -19.04 15.14
CA ASP A 103 -0.72 -19.02 15.96
C ASP A 103 -0.28 -17.61 16.41
N ALA A 104 -1.22 -16.65 16.45
CA ALA A 104 -0.92 -15.28 16.83
C ALA A 104 -0.41 -15.21 18.28
N PRO A 105 0.73 -14.54 18.55
CA PRO A 105 1.33 -14.46 19.87
C PRO A 105 0.61 -13.44 20.76
N THR A 106 -0.67 -13.69 21.07
CA THR A 106 -1.55 -12.75 21.80
C THR A 106 -1.16 -12.52 23.26
N ASP A 107 -0.30 -13.38 23.80
CA ASP A 107 0.33 -13.24 25.12
C ASP A 107 1.54 -12.29 25.12
N GLN A 108 2.04 -11.91 23.94
CA GLN A 108 3.18 -11.00 23.78
C GLN A 108 2.71 -9.59 23.40
N THR A 109 3.33 -8.57 23.98
CA THR A 109 2.96 -7.16 23.76
C THR A 109 4.08 -6.30 23.21
N PHE A 110 5.30 -6.81 23.09
CA PHE A 110 6.48 -6.05 22.64
C PHE A 110 7.35 -6.91 21.72
N GLY A 111 8.33 -6.26 21.07
CA GLY A 111 9.28 -6.93 20.19
C GLY A 111 8.74 -7.20 18.78
N PHE A 112 7.63 -6.56 18.41
CA PHE A 112 7.06 -6.67 17.07
C PHE A 112 7.77 -5.74 16.08
N SER A 113 7.60 -6.06 14.80
CA SER A 113 7.90 -5.15 13.70
C SER A 113 6.74 -5.06 12.73
N VAL A 114 6.68 -3.95 12.01
CA VAL A 114 5.65 -3.67 11.01
C VAL A 114 6.33 -3.34 9.70
N ASP A 115 5.96 -4.08 8.65
CA ASP A 115 6.31 -3.76 7.27
C ASP A 115 5.11 -3.16 6.54
N PHE A 116 5.38 -2.23 5.64
CA PHE A 116 4.38 -1.66 4.75
C PHE A 116 4.28 -2.49 3.47
N VAL A 117 3.06 -2.90 3.11
CA VAL A 117 2.86 -3.64 1.86
C VAL A 117 2.69 -2.67 0.71
N TRP A 118 3.61 -2.72 -0.25
CA TRP A 118 3.47 -2.02 -1.52
C TRP A 118 2.43 -2.72 -2.41
N LYS A 119 1.59 -1.92 -3.07
CA LYS A 119 0.56 -2.40 -4.00
C LYS A 119 0.72 -1.70 -5.36
N PRO A 120 0.96 -2.44 -6.46
CA PRO A 120 1.16 -1.85 -7.78
C PRO A 120 -0.13 -1.33 -8.42
N THR A 121 -1.30 -1.58 -7.80
CA THR A 121 -2.63 -1.45 -8.42
C THR A 121 -2.87 -0.11 -9.12
N SER A 122 -2.44 1.01 -8.52
CA SER A 122 -2.58 2.33 -9.15
C SER A 122 -1.76 2.43 -10.44
N PHE A 123 -0.49 2.00 -10.40
CA PHE A 123 0.40 2.00 -11.56
C PHE A 123 -0.05 1.01 -12.65
N GLU A 124 -0.53 -0.18 -12.26
CA GLU A 124 -1.13 -1.14 -13.19
C GLU A 124 -2.34 -0.54 -13.92
N ARG A 125 -3.22 0.15 -13.19
CA ARG A 125 -4.37 0.84 -13.80
C ARG A 125 -3.93 1.95 -14.76
N MET A 126 -2.87 2.68 -14.45
CA MET A 126 -2.32 3.70 -15.35
C MET A 126 -1.77 3.06 -16.64
N HIS A 127 -0.98 1.99 -16.55
CA HIS A 127 -0.50 1.26 -17.71
C HIS A 127 -1.65 0.68 -18.55
N MET A 128 -2.68 0.13 -17.90
CA MET A 128 -3.88 -0.34 -18.59
C MET A 128 -4.61 0.80 -19.31
N ALA A 129 -4.69 1.98 -18.70
CA ALA A 129 -5.30 3.16 -19.33
C ALA A 129 -4.50 3.63 -20.55
N LEU A 130 -3.17 3.67 -20.48
CA LEU A 130 -2.32 3.98 -21.63
C LEU A 130 -2.47 2.96 -22.75
N LYS A 131 -2.47 1.67 -22.42
CA LYS A 131 -2.71 0.61 -23.40
C LYS A 131 -4.07 0.76 -24.07
N ARG A 132 -5.10 1.11 -23.31
CA ARG A 132 -6.45 1.36 -23.84
C ARG A 132 -6.49 2.60 -24.74
N PHE A 133 -5.84 3.69 -24.34
CA PHE A 133 -5.72 4.91 -25.14
C PHE A 133 -5.09 4.65 -26.52
N VAL A 134 -4.17 3.69 -26.62
CA VAL A 134 -3.49 3.36 -27.88
C VAL A 134 -4.25 2.34 -28.73
N LEU A 135 -4.88 1.33 -28.10
CA LEU A 135 -5.41 0.15 -28.80
C LEU A 135 -6.94 0.16 -28.98
N ASP A 136 -7.67 0.95 -28.21
CA ASP A 136 -9.14 0.99 -28.22
C ASP A 136 -9.64 2.31 -28.82
N GLU A 137 -10.02 2.27 -30.09
CA GLU A 137 -10.57 3.41 -30.84
C GLU A 137 -11.90 3.94 -30.26
N TYR A 138 -12.57 3.16 -29.41
CA TYR A 138 -13.80 3.56 -28.71
C TYR A 138 -13.55 4.05 -27.28
N SER A 139 -12.28 4.12 -26.85
CA SER A 139 -11.93 4.58 -25.51
C SER A 139 -12.18 6.07 -25.27
N LEU A 140 -12.15 6.87 -26.35
CA LEU A 140 -12.40 8.32 -26.36
C LEU A 140 -13.09 8.73 -27.66
N THR A 141 -13.70 9.91 -27.67
CA THR A 141 -14.11 10.54 -28.93
C THR A 141 -12.88 11.03 -29.69
N GLY A 142 -12.96 11.10 -31.03
CA GLY A 142 -11.86 11.60 -31.86
C GLY A 142 -11.40 13.00 -31.43
N TYR A 143 -12.34 13.90 -31.13
CA TYR A 143 -12.01 15.24 -30.62
C TYR A 143 -11.12 15.19 -29.37
N LEU A 144 -11.50 14.40 -28.35
CA LEU A 144 -10.71 14.27 -27.12
C LEU A 144 -9.35 13.59 -27.36
N PHE A 145 -9.30 12.61 -28.26
CA PHE A 145 -8.05 11.94 -28.63
C PHE A 145 -7.04 12.94 -29.23
N HIS A 146 -7.48 13.74 -30.21
CA HIS A 146 -6.64 14.74 -30.85
C HIS A 146 -6.24 15.87 -29.87
N LEU A 147 -7.17 16.32 -29.02
CA LEU A 147 -6.90 17.33 -28.00
C LEU A 147 -5.84 16.87 -26.98
N ILE A 148 -5.93 15.63 -26.48
CA ILE A 148 -4.94 15.06 -25.53
C ILE A 148 -3.56 14.96 -26.17
N LEU A 149 -3.48 14.63 -27.46
CA LEU A 149 -2.22 14.58 -28.20
C LEU A 149 -1.67 15.97 -28.57
N GLY A 150 -2.42 17.04 -28.28
CA GLY A 150 -2.04 18.40 -28.63
C GLY A 150 -2.08 18.68 -30.13
N HIS A 151 -2.91 17.95 -30.88
CA HIS A 151 -3.17 18.24 -32.28
C HIS A 151 -4.12 19.44 -32.41
N ASP A 152 -4.01 20.21 -33.49
CA ASP A 152 -5.00 21.23 -33.82
C ASP A 152 -6.37 20.57 -34.08
N VAL A 153 -7.38 21.02 -33.36
CA VAL A 153 -8.78 20.59 -33.52
C VAL A 153 -9.62 21.82 -33.88
N GLU A 154 -10.37 21.74 -34.99
CA GLU A 154 -11.28 22.82 -35.38
C GLU A 154 -12.39 22.98 -34.34
N SER A 155 -12.69 24.24 -34.02
CA SER A 155 -13.74 24.67 -33.09
C SER A 155 -15.11 24.69 -33.74
#